data_AF-A0A7J3CVB0-F1
#
_entry.id   AF-A0A7J3CVB0-F1
#
_cell.length_a   1.000
_cell.length_b   1.000
_cell.length_c   1.000
_cell.angle_alpha   90.00
_cell.angle_beta   90.00
_cell.angle_gamma   90.00
#
_symmetry.space_group_name_H-M   'P 1'
#
loop_
_entity.id
_entity.type
_entity.pdbx_description
1 polymer ?
#
loop_
_entity_poly.entity_id
_entity_poly.type
_entity_poly.pdbx_seq_one_letter_code
_entity_poly.pdbx_strand_id
1 'polypeptide(L)'
;MKKKAETEVEIKEKEPKSVFLEYFGSSPYIKVLDFLLQGQDFDYSMTEIARGAGVGWSAFKKIWQQLMDKRIILPSRKIGNAKLFRLNKDNEAVKKLIKLDWELTKLETHKFLEQEEKAIKISA
;
A
#
# COMPACT_ATOMS: atom_id res chain seq x y z
N MET A 1 -25.61 -8.74 -44.73
CA MET A 1 -26.22 -8.10 -43.56
C MET A 1 -25.33 -8.38 -42.35
N LYS A 2 -24.86 -7.29 -41.71
CA LYS A 2 -24.51 -7.08 -40.28
C LYS A 2 -24.05 -8.29 -39.45
N LYS A 3 -23.02 -8.23 -38.64
CA LYS A 3 -21.91 -7.30 -38.36
C LYS A 3 -21.03 -8.13 -37.43
N LYS A 4 -19.72 -8.04 -37.61
CA LYS A 4 -18.67 -8.41 -36.64
C LYS A 4 -19.17 -8.05 -35.23
N ALA A 5 -19.39 -9.05 -34.37
CA ALA A 5 -19.62 -8.78 -32.96
C ALA A 5 -18.30 -8.28 -32.40
N GLU A 6 -18.32 -7.00 -32.09
CA GLU A 6 -17.20 -6.22 -31.58
C GLU A 6 -16.77 -6.79 -30.23
N THR A 7 -15.46 -6.94 -30.09
CA THR A 7 -14.76 -7.35 -28.87
C THR A 7 -15.01 -6.30 -27.79
N GLU A 8 -15.98 -6.55 -26.90
CA GLU A 8 -16.07 -5.82 -25.64
C GLU A 8 -14.93 -6.30 -24.73
N VAL A 9 -13.81 -5.56 -24.78
CA VAL A 9 -12.79 -5.64 -23.75
C VAL A 9 -13.40 -5.00 -22.50
N GLU A 10 -13.89 -5.83 -21.61
CA GLU A 10 -14.33 -5.46 -20.27
C GLU A 10 -13.15 -4.81 -19.53
N ILE A 11 -13.05 -3.47 -19.57
CA ILE A 11 -12.14 -2.71 -18.73
C ILE A 11 -12.69 -2.83 -17.31
N LYS A 12 -12.31 -3.90 -16.60
CA LYS A 12 -12.45 -3.93 -15.14
C LYS A 12 -11.60 -2.78 -14.61
N GLU A 13 -12.24 -1.73 -14.11
CA GLU A 13 -11.63 -0.70 -13.29
C GLU A 13 -10.90 -1.41 -12.15
N LYS A 14 -9.59 -1.61 -12.33
CA LYS A 14 -8.73 -2.18 -11.33
C LYS A 14 -8.56 -1.07 -10.31
N GLU A 15 -9.04 -1.27 -9.08
CA GLU A 15 -8.83 -0.28 -8.03
C GLU A 15 -7.36 0.16 -8.01
N PRO A 16 -7.10 1.48 -7.88
CA PRO A 16 -5.75 2.00 -7.96
C PRO A 16 -4.90 1.33 -6.87
N LYS A 17 -3.88 0.58 -7.30
CA LYS A 17 -2.92 -0.05 -6.40
C LYS A 17 -1.84 0.96 -6.07
N SER A 18 -1.30 0.88 -4.86
CA SER A 18 -0.09 1.62 -4.54
C SER A 18 1.09 1.08 -5.36
N VAL A 19 2.05 1.96 -5.65
CA VAL A 19 3.31 1.58 -6.29
C VAL A 19 4.01 0.46 -5.50
N PHE A 20 3.93 0.50 -4.17
CA PHE A 20 4.50 -0.55 -3.32
C PHE A 20 3.90 -1.94 -3.61
N LEU A 21 2.58 -2.04 -3.74
CA LEU A 21 1.91 -3.31 -4.09
C LEU A 21 2.20 -3.77 -5.52
N GLU A 22 2.48 -2.85 -6.44
CA GLU A 22 2.88 -3.19 -7.81
C GLU A 22 4.26 -3.85 -7.86
N TYR A 23 5.22 -3.33 -7.07
CA TYR A 23 6.57 -3.87 -7.01
C TYR A 23 6.68 -5.18 -6.20
N PHE A 24 6.01 -5.25 -5.04
CA PHE A 24 6.18 -6.35 -4.09
C PHE A 24 5.03 -7.37 -4.09
N GLY A 25 4.00 -7.14 -4.90
CA GLY A 25 2.81 -7.98 -4.99
C GLY A 25 1.84 -7.78 -3.83
N SER A 26 0.77 -8.56 -3.82
CA SER A 26 -0.39 -8.34 -2.94
C SER A 26 -0.56 -9.41 -1.86
N SER A 27 0.55 -9.95 -1.32
CA SER A 27 0.48 -10.91 -0.21
C SER A 27 -0.10 -10.24 1.05
N PRO A 28 -0.76 -10.99 1.96
CA PRO A 28 -1.33 -10.41 3.18
C PRO A 28 -0.33 -9.61 4.02
N TYR A 29 0.92 -10.07 4.13
CA TYR A 29 1.96 -9.35 4.86
C TYR A 29 2.32 -8.02 4.19
N ILE A 30 2.46 -8.04 2.85
CA ILE A 30 2.79 -6.85 2.07
C ILE A 30 1.64 -5.83 2.09
N LYS A 31 0.38 -6.27 2.04
CA LYS A 31 -0.79 -5.38 2.20
C LYS A 31 -0.83 -4.67 3.54
N VAL A 32 -0.46 -5.36 4.62
CA VAL A 32 -0.38 -4.72 5.95
C VAL A 32 0.75 -3.70 6.01
N LEU A 33 1.91 -4.01 5.42
CA LEU A 33 3.01 -3.05 5.34
C LEU A 33 2.64 -1.83 4.49
N ASP A 34 2.05 -2.04 3.32
CA ASP A 34 1.58 -0.98 2.43
C ASP A 34 0.65 0.00 3.16
N PHE A 35 -0.38 -0.52 3.84
CA PHE A 35 -1.28 0.30 4.66
C PHE A 35 -0.53 1.12 5.71
N LEU A 36 0.44 0.51 6.41
CA LEU A 36 1.22 1.20 7.44
C LEU A 36 2.20 2.23 6.86
N LEU A 37 2.71 2.04 5.65
CA LEU A 37 3.61 2.97 4.97
C LEU A 37 2.84 4.19 4.46
N GLN A 38 1.68 3.98 3.82
CA GLN A 38 0.78 5.05 3.42
C GLN A 38 0.30 5.87 4.63
N GLY A 39 -0.01 5.19 5.74
CA GLY A 39 -0.45 5.77 7.00
C GLY A 39 0.67 6.06 8.00
N GLN A 40 1.93 6.21 7.56
CA GLN A 40 3.10 6.21 8.46
C GLN A 40 3.10 7.27 9.57
N ASP A 41 2.35 8.36 9.42
CA ASP A 41 2.24 9.44 10.41
C ASP A 41 1.06 9.27 11.38
N PHE A 42 0.29 8.20 11.23
CA PHE A 42 -0.90 7.94 12.02
C PHE A 42 -0.75 6.72 12.92
N ASP A 43 -1.68 6.60 13.86
CA ASP A 43 -1.85 5.44 14.70
C ASP A 43 -3.23 4.81 14.54
N TYR A 44 -3.25 3.49 14.64
CA TYR A 44 -4.41 2.67 14.30
C TYR A 44 -4.59 1.54 15.31
N SER A 45 -5.84 1.15 15.54
CA SER A 45 -6.15 -0.10 16.23
C SER A 45 -5.84 -1.30 15.33
N MET A 46 -5.67 -2.47 15.94
CA MET A 46 -5.51 -3.74 15.20
C MET A 46 -6.63 -3.96 14.17
N THR A 47 -7.86 -3.61 14.52
CA THR A 47 -9.03 -3.75 13.66
C THR A 47 -9.01 -2.81 12.46
N GLU A 48 -8.52 -1.58 12.65
CA GLU A 48 -8.37 -0.60 11.56
C GLU A 48 -7.27 -1.04 10.60
N ILE A 49 -6.14 -1.56 11.12
CA ILE A 49 -5.05 -2.05 10.27
C ILE A 49 -5.49 -3.26 9.45
N ALA A 50 -6.16 -4.25 10.08
CA ALA A 50 -6.65 -5.42 9.37
C ALA A 50 -7.64 -5.06 8.27
N ARG A 51 -8.58 -4.15 8.58
CA ARG A 51 -9.60 -3.67 7.63
C ARG A 51 -8.97 -2.86 6.50
N GLY A 52 -8.13 -1.88 6.83
CA GLY A 52 -7.48 -1.00 5.87
C GLY A 52 -6.53 -1.74 4.94
N ALA A 53 -5.85 -2.78 5.43
CA ALA A 53 -5.04 -3.67 4.59
C ALA A 53 -5.88 -4.68 3.78
N GLY A 54 -7.19 -4.79 4.02
CA GLY A 54 -8.03 -5.80 3.38
C GLY A 54 -7.58 -7.24 3.67
N VAL A 55 -7.14 -7.51 4.91
CA VAL A 55 -6.63 -8.82 5.33
C VAL A 55 -7.56 -9.46 6.36
N GLY A 56 -7.92 -10.73 6.12
CA GLY A 56 -8.73 -11.51 7.05
C GLY A 56 -8.09 -11.67 8.43
N TRP A 57 -8.90 -11.63 9.49
CA TRP A 57 -8.44 -11.57 10.88
C TRP A 57 -7.50 -12.71 11.31
N SER A 58 -7.72 -13.93 10.79
CA SER A 58 -6.87 -15.10 11.09
C SER A 58 -5.44 -14.92 10.58
N ALA A 59 -5.26 -14.45 9.35
CA ALA A 59 -3.97 -14.15 8.76
C ALA A 59 -3.33 -12.91 9.43
N PHE A 60 -4.14 -11.87 9.64
CA PHE A 60 -3.69 -10.63 10.28
C PHE A 60 -3.05 -10.89 11.66
N LYS A 61 -3.65 -11.71 12.51
CA LYS A 61 -3.09 -12.00 13.85
C LYS A 61 -1.67 -12.59 13.79
N LYS A 62 -1.37 -13.41 12.80
CA LYS A 62 -0.02 -13.98 12.61
C LYS A 62 0.97 -12.90 12.16
N ILE A 63 0.56 -12.08 11.19
CA ILE A 63 1.35 -10.95 10.67
C ILE A 63 1.62 -9.94 11.79
N TRP A 64 0.59 -9.61 12.55
CA TRP A 64 0.67 -8.71 13.70
C TRP A 64 1.75 -9.10 14.68
N GLN A 65 1.77 -10.37 15.10
CA GLN A 65 2.78 -10.88 16.02
C GLN A 65 4.18 -10.72 15.43
N GLN A 66 4.37 -11.07 14.14
CA GLN A 66 5.65 -10.89 13.46
C GLN A 66 6.10 -9.43 13.41
N LEU A 67 5.19 -8.48 13.15
CA LEU A 67 5.51 -7.06 13.10
C LEU A 67 5.90 -6.53 14.49
N MET A 68 5.22 -6.98 15.55
CA MET A 68 5.55 -6.64 16.93
C MET A 68 6.92 -7.23 17.34
N ASP A 69 7.17 -8.51 17.05
CA ASP A 69 8.42 -9.19 17.39
C ASP A 69 9.63 -8.53 16.71
N LYS A 70 9.45 -8.12 15.44
CA LYS A 70 10.46 -7.39 14.67
C LYS A 70 10.56 -5.90 15.01
N ARG A 71 9.74 -5.41 15.95
CA ARG A 71 9.60 -3.99 16.32
C ARG A 71 9.39 -3.09 15.09
N ILE A 72 8.65 -3.58 14.09
CA ILE A 72 8.22 -2.79 12.92
C ILE A 72 7.09 -1.85 13.35
N ILE A 73 6.23 -2.30 14.25
CA ILE A 73 5.18 -1.51 14.88
C ILE A 73 5.38 -1.47 16.39
N LEU A 74 4.81 -0.47 17.05
CA LEU A 74 4.80 -0.35 18.50
C LEU A 74 3.51 0.30 19.01
N PRO A 75 3.12 0.05 20.28
CA PRO A 75 2.00 0.74 20.90
C PRO A 75 2.25 2.26 20.94
N SER A 76 1.23 3.07 20.65
CA SER A 76 1.31 4.54 20.76
C SER A 76 0.57 5.05 21.99
N ARG A 77 -0.75 5.13 21.92
CA ARG A 77 -1.64 5.66 22.95
C ARG A 77 -2.88 4.77 23.10
N LYS A 78 -3.64 5.03 24.15
CA LYS A 78 -4.95 4.43 24.38
C LYS A 78 -6.01 5.51 24.25
N ILE A 79 -7.04 5.27 23.44
CA ILE A 79 -8.20 6.16 23.33
C ILE A 79 -9.43 5.38 23.77
N GLY A 80 -10.04 5.80 24.89
CA GLY A 80 -11.08 5.02 25.56
C GLY A 80 -10.57 3.62 25.91
N ASN A 81 -11.20 2.59 25.32
CA ASN A 81 -10.79 1.18 25.46
C ASN A 81 -9.88 0.67 24.33
N ALA A 82 -9.71 1.44 23.26
CA ALA A 82 -8.90 1.03 22.12
C ALA A 82 -7.41 1.28 22.36
N LYS A 83 -6.57 0.27 22.09
CA LYS A 83 -5.13 0.41 22.02
C LYS A 83 -4.73 0.73 20.58
N LEU A 84 -3.96 1.79 20.40
CA LEU A 84 -3.45 2.19 19.10
C LEU A 84 -1.98 1.82 18.95
N PHE A 85 -1.58 1.67 17.69
CA PHE A 85 -0.26 1.26 17.29
C PHE A 85 0.17 2.08 16.09
N ARG A 86 1.47 2.32 16.00
CA ARG A 86 2.08 3.08 14.91
C ARG A 86 3.29 2.37 14.36
N LEU A 87 3.69 2.79 13.18
CA LEU A 87 4.94 2.38 12.57
C LEU A 87 6.12 2.88 13.41
N ASN A 88 7.10 2.01 13.69
CA ASN A 88 8.25 2.33 14.51
C ASN A 88 9.33 3.06 13.69
N LYS A 89 9.21 4.38 13.58
CA LYS A 89 10.18 5.21 12.84
C LYS A 89 11.58 5.27 13.48
N ASP A 90 11.76 4.76 14.69
CA ASP A 90 13.10 4.64 15.31
C ASP A 90 13.85 3.39 14.84
N ASN A 91 13.17 2.42 14.23
CA ASN A 91 13.77 1.21 13.69
C ASN A 91 14.44 1.49 12.33
N GLU A 92 15.74 1.21 12.21
CA GLU A 92 16.51 1.45 10.98
C GLU A 92 15.98 0.69 9.75
N ALA A 93 15.46 -0.53 9.92
CA ALA A 93 14.85 -1.27 8.82
C ALA A 93 13.57 -0.57 8.34
N VAL A 94 12.78 -0.02 9.27
CA VAL A 94 11.56 0.72 8.95
C VAL A 94 11.88 2.04 8.26
N LYS A 95 12.87 2.80 8.73
CA LYS A 95 13.33 4.03 8.05
C LYS A 95 13.74 3.77 6.60
N LYS A 96 14.49 2.69 6.36
CA LYS A 96 14.89 2.29 5.00
C LYS A 96 13.70 1.86 4.15
N LEU A 97 12.72 1.17 4.74
CA LEU A 97 11.50 0.77 4.04
C LEU A 97 10.66 1.99 3.62
N ILE A 98 10.48 2.95 4.52
CA ILE A 98 9.83 4.23 4.22
C ILE A 98 10.55 4.93 3.06
N LYS A 99 11.88 5.06 3.15
CA LYS A 99 12.66 5.70 2.08
C LYS A 99 12.49 5.00 0.74
N LEU A 100 12.51 3.67 0.72
CA LEU A 100 12.30 2.88 -0.49
C LEU A 100 10.91 3.14 -1.09
N ASP A 101 9.86 3.16 -0.28
CA ASP A 101 8.49 3.47 -0.73
C ASP A 101 8.39 4.85 -1.40
N TRP A 102 9.01 5.87 -0.80
CA TRP A 102 9.11 7.21 -1.38
C TRP A 102 9.88 7.22 -2.70
N GLU A 103 11.01 6.53 -2.78
CA GLU A 103 11.84 6.46 -3.98
C GLU A 103 11.12 5.77 -5.13
N LEU A 104 10.42 4.67 -4.86
CA LEU A 104 9.60 3.97 -5.86
C LEU A 104 8.45 4.86 -6.36
N THR A 105 7.75 5.52 -5.44
CA THR A 105 6.67 6.44 -5.80
C THR A 105 7.17 7.57 -6.70
N LYS A 106 8.32 8.17 -6.35
CA LYS A 106 8.95 9.22 -7.15
C LYS A 106 9.34 8.71 -8.54
N LEU A 107 9.93 7.51 -8.62
CA LEU A 107 10.33 6.89 -9.88
C LEU A 107 9.15 6.69 -10.82
N GLU A 108 8.06 6.09 -10.34
CA GLU A 108 6.85 5.87 -11.15
C GLU A 108 6.18 7.19 -11.55
N THR A 109 6.15 8.17 -10.66
CA THR A 109 5.63 9.50 -10.96
C THR A 109 6.40 10.16 -12.13
N HIS A 110 7.74 10.10 -12.12
CA HIS A 110 8.54 10.64 -13.22
C HIS A 110 8.30 9.92 -14.54
N LYS A 111 8.21 8.58 -14.53
CA LYS A 111 7.90 7.80 -15.74
C LYS A 111 6.55 8.19 -16.32
N PHE A 112 5.55 8.39 -15.47
CA PHE A 112 4.22 8.81 -15.89
C PHE A 112 4.25 10.18 -16.57
N LEU A 113 4.90 11.18 -15.97
CA LEU A 113 5.04 12.52 -16.54
C LEU A 113 5.76 12.51 -17.90
N GLU A 114 6.84 11.75 -18.04
CA GLU A 114 7.56 11.64 -19.33
C GLU A 114 6.71 11.01 -20.44
N GLN A 115 5.82 10.07 -20.09
CA GLN A 115 4.91 9.44 -21.04
C GLN A 115 3.82 10.42 -21.49
N GLU A 116 3.26 11.22 -20.57
CA GLU A 116 2.28 12.25 -20.90
C GLU A 116 2.87 13.33 -21.81
N GLU A 117 4.08 13.82 -21.52
CA GLU A 117 4.75 14.80 -22.38
C GLU A 117 4.98 14.28 -23.81
N LYS A 118 5.35 13.00 -23.95
CA LYS A 118 5.51 12.35 -25.27
C LYS A 118 4.17 12.22 -25.98
N ALA A 119 3.11 11.83 -25.28
CA ALA A 119 1.78 11.70 -25.86
C ALA A 119 1.26 13.05 -26.39
N ILE A 120 1.43 14.14 -25.62
CA ILE A 120 1.04 15.49 -26.03
C ILE A 120 1.78 15.92 -27.29
N LYS A 121 3.10 15.69 -27.36
CA LYS A 121 3.94 16.03 -28.52
C LYS A 121 3.63 15.23 -29.79
N ILE A 122 3.07 14.03 -29.67
CA ILE A 122 2.65 13.21 -30.82
C ILE A 122 1.29 13.67 -31.35
N SER A 123 0.43 14.22 -30.48
CA SER A 123 -0.91 14.70 -30.83
C SER A 123 -0.98 16.16 -31.33
N ALA A 124 0.11 16.91 -31.20
CA ALA A 124 0.23 18.30 -31.64
C ALA A 124 0.99 18.39 -32.97
#